data_AF-Q07NE9-F1
#
_entry.id   AF-Q07NE9-F1
#
_cell.length_a   1.000
_cell.length_b   1.000
_cell.length_c   1.000
_cell.angle_alpha   90.00
_cell.angle_beta   90.00
_cell.angle_gamma   90.00
#
_symmetry.space_group_name_H-M   'P 1'
#
loop_
_entity.id
_entity.type
_entity.pdbx_description
1 polymer ?
#
loop_
_entity_poly.entity_id
_entity_poly.type
_entity_poly.pdbx_seq_one_letter_code
_entity_poly.pdbx_strand_id
1 'polypeptide(L)'
;MRPLWLALTFIAAGSTPVACQTSGAIAGGSADVTIESQPAARQGDATSGGDALASGSPNVMINGKPAVVQGDRSDCGGVVAGGASNVFINGKPMARSGDATSDCR
;
A
#
# COMPACT_ATOMS: atom_id res chain seq x y z
N MET A 1 48.26 39.29 2.26
CA MET A 1 47.68 38.54 1.11
C MET A 1 46.97 37.32 1.67
N ARG A 2 45.64 37.36 1.81
CA ARG A 2 44.82 36.31 2.48
C ARG A 2 44.40 35.27 1.42
N PRO A 3 44.74 33.98 1.56
CA PRO A 3 44.35 32.98 0.56
C PRO A 3 42.84 32.72 0.65
N LEU A 4 42.15 32.99 -0.46
CA LEU A 4 40.73 32.77 -0.65
C LEU A 4 40.49 31.28 -0.92
N TRP A 5 40.34 30.50 0.15
CA TRP A 5 39.73 29.16 0.09
C TRP A 5 38.42 29.26 0.88
N LEU A 6 37.30 29.45 0.17
CA LEU A 6 35.98 29.31 0.77
C LEU A 6 35.31 28.09 0.15
N ALA A 7 35.13 27.11 1.03
CA ALA A 7 34.59 25.81 0.76
C ALA A 7 33.17 25.88 0.19
N LEU A 8 32.95 25.06 -0.83
CA LEU A 8 31.69 24.81 -1.48
C LEU A 8 30.80 23.99 -0.53
N THR A 9 30.02 24.65 0.33
CA THR A 9 28.97 23.96 1.11
C THR A 9 27.75 23.77 0.22
N PHE A 10 27.73 22.65 -0.52
CA PHE A 10 26.49 22.12 -1.05
C PHE A 10 25.61 21.70 0.13
N ILE A 11 24.61 22.51 0.45
CA ILE A 11 23.51 22.08 1.30
C ILE A 11 22.63 21.19 0.42
N ALA A 12 22.83 19.88 0.50
CA ALA A 12 21.87 18.91 0.02
C ALA A 12 20.63 19.02 0.93
N ALA A 13 19.66 19.85 0.53
CA ALA A 13 18.34 19.84 1.12
C ALA A 13 17.74 18.44 0.89
N GLY A 14 17.56 17.70 1.99
CA GLY A 14 17.05 16.35 1.98
C GLY A 14 15.67 16.30 1.34
N SER A 15 15.57 15.64 0.19
CA SER A 15 14.32 15.14 -0.33
C SER A 15 13.88 13.97 0.56
N THR A 16 13.05 14.25 1.56
CA THR A 16 12.22 13.18 2.14
C THR A 16 11.37 12.63 0.98
N PRO A 17 11.50 11.35 0.58
CA PRO A 17 10.53 10.80 -0.36
C PRO A 17 9.21 10.77 0.39
N VAL A 18 8.28 11.65 0.02
CA VAL A 18 6.86 11.45 0.30
C VAL A 18 6.45 10.28 -0.61
N ALA A 19 6.75 9.06 -0.17
CA ALA A 19 6.35 7.85 -0.84
C ALA A 19 4.85 7.63 -0.59
N CYS A 20 4.01 8.32 -1.36
CA CYS A 20 2.62 7.96 -1.65
C CYS A 20 2.00 9.03 -2.56
N GLN A 21 2.36 9.11 -3.86
CA GLN A 21 1.68 10.06 -4.78
C GLN A 21 1.22 9.44 -6.10
N THR A 22 1.35 8.12 -6.28
CA THR A 22 0.97 7.48 -7.54
C THR A 22 0.11 6.28 -7.25
N SER A 23 -1.04 6.21 -7.95
CA SER A 23 -1.84 5.00 -8.17
C SER A 23 -0.94 3.77 -8.19
N GLY A 24 -1.12 2.92 -7.20
CA GLY A 24 -0.26 1.78 -6.92
C GLY A 24 -1.01 0.47 -7.07
N ALA A 25 -0.31 -0.63 -6.89
CA ALA A 25 -0.89 -1.95 -6.71
C ALA A 25 -0.55 -2.48 -5.31
N ILE A 26 -1.37 -3.38 -4.79
CA ILE A 26 -1.05 -4.07 -3.54
C ILE A 26 0.19 -4.95 -3.77
N ALA A 27 1.27 -4.67 -3.06
CA ALA A 27 2.55 -5.37 -3.24
C ALA A 27 2.74 -6.54 -2.26
N GLY A 28 2.03 -6.52 -1.13
CA GLY A 28 2.07 -7.57 -0.10
C GLY A 28 0.83 -8.47 -0.06
N GLY A 29 0.88 -9.48 0.81
CA GLY A 29 -0.23 -10.39 1.05
C GLY A 29 0.12 -11.49 2.05
N SER A 30 -0.83 -12.42 2.26
CA SER A 30 -0.64 -13.66 3.02
C SER A 30 0.40 -14.57 2.39
N ALA A 31 1.21 -15.25 3.20
CA ALA A 31 2.20 -16.22 2.71
C ALA A 31 1.60 -17.59 2.36
N ASP A 32 0.43 -17.89 2.92
CA ASP A 32 -0.23 -19.20 2.91
C ASP A 32 -1.65 -19.17 2.32
N VAL A 33 -2.33 -18.03 2.37
CA VAL A 33 -3.68 -17.83 1.81
C VAL A 33 -3.59 -17.14 0.45
N THR A 34 -4.03 -17.83 -0.59
CA THR A 34 -4.09 -17.31 -1.97
C THR A 34 -5.52 -17.30 -2.48
N ILE A 35 -5.85 -16.29 -3.29
CA ILE A 35 -7.15 -16.08 -3.93
C ILE A 35 -6.90 -15.89 -5.44
N GLU A 36 -7.42 -16.81 -6.25
CA GLU A 36 -7.12 -16.91 -7.69
C GLU A 36 -5.61 -16.84 -7.98
N SER A 37 -4.81 -17.61 -7.23
CA SER A 37 -3.36 -17.72 -7.35
C SER A 37 -2.55 -16.48 -6.93
N GLN A 38 -3.19 -15.46 -6.36
CA GLN A 38 -2.52 -14.28 -5.81
C GLN A 38 -2.62 -14.26 -4.28
N PRO A 39 -1.58 -13.81 -3.56
CA PRO A 39 -1.64 -13.61 -2.11
C PRO A 39 -2.84 -12.76 -1.68
N ALA A 40 -3.57 -13.19 -0.65
CA ALA A 40 -4.68 -12.44 -0.11
C ALA A 40 -4.18 -11.18 0.62
N ALA A 41 -4.75 -10.01 0.32
CA ALA A 41 -4.35 -8.75 0.94
C ALA A 41 -4.99 -8.56 2.32
N ARG A 42 -4.23 -8.02 3.26
CA ARG A 42 -4.62 -7.87 4.67
C ARG A 42 -4.19 -6.51 5.19
N GLN A 43 -4.81 -6.09 6.28
CA GLN A 43 -4.44 -4.85 6.94
C GLN A 43 -2.95 -4.85 7.33
N GLY A 44 -2.24 -3.80 6.94
CA GLY A 44 -0.81 -3.62 7.11
C GLY A 44 0.05 -4.24 6.01
N ASP A 45 -0.53 -4.90 5.00
CA ASP A 45 0.24 -5.30 3.82
C ASP A 45 0.60 -4.06 2.99
N ALA A 46 1.81 -4.05 2.42
CA ALA A 46 2.36 -2.91 1.70
C ALA A 46 1.73 -2.76 0.31
N THR A 47 1.62 -1.52 -0.15
CA THR A 47 1.35 -1.19 -1.56
C THR A 47 2.66 -0.82 -2.27
N SER A 48 2.64 -0.78 -3.60
CA SER A 48 3.77 -0.31 -4.41
C SER A 48 4.07 1.18 -4.20
N GLY A 49 3.14 1.94 -3.61
CA GLY A 49 3.32 3.35 -3.24
C GLY A 49 4.21 3.56 -2.01
N GLY A 50 4.51 2.49 -1.26
CA GLY A 50 5.31 2.56 -0.04
C GLY A 50 4.50 2.75 1.26
N ASP A 51 3.18 2.83 1.15
CA ASP A 51 2.23 2.83 2.27
C ASP A 51 1.69 1.42 2.56
N ALA A 52 0.92 1.30 3.63
CA ALA A 52 0.25 0.06 4.01
C ALA A 52 -1.28 0.21 3.99
N LEU A 53 -1.98 -0.91 3.88
CA LEU A 53 -3.44 -0.96 3.94
C LEU A 53 -3.92 -0.68 5.37
N ALA A 54 -4.66 0.42 5.56
CA ALA A 54 -5.04 0.94 6.86
C ALA A 54 -6.30 0.26 7.42
N SER A 55 -7.26 -0.07 6.53
CA SER A 55 -8.53 -0.69 6.91
C SER A 55 -8.70 -2.07 6.31
N GLY A 56 -9.63 -2.82 6.90
CA GLY A 56 -10.03 -4.15 6.43
C GLY A 56 -11.37 -4.55 7.05
N SER A 57 -11.80 -5.74 6.72
CA SER A 57 -13.04 -6.35 7.20
C SER A 57 -13.05 -6.54 8.73
N PRO A 58 -14.11 -6.14 9.44
CA PRO A 58 -14.16 -6.23 10.91
C PRO A 58 -14.39 -7.66 11.42
N ASN A 59 -14.86 -8.58 10.58
CA ASN A 59 -15.33 -9.92 10.95
C ASN A 59 -14.60 -11.05 10.23
N VAL A 60 -13.78 -10.74 9.21
CA VAL A 60 -13.00 -11.74 8.48
C VAL A 60 -11.52 -11.43 8.61
N MET A 61 -10.77 -12.39 9.12
CA MET A 61 -9.34 -12.27 9.37
C MET A 61 -8.57 -13.33 8.60
N ILE A 62 -7.42 -12.96 8.07
CA ILE A 62 -6.47 -13.83 7.38
C ILE A 62 -5.15 -13.73 8.14
N ASN A 63 -4.64 -14.86 8.64
CA ASN A 63 -3.55 -14.93 9.64
C ASN A 63 -3.67 -13.93 10.80
N GLY A 64 -4.89 -13.72 11.32
CA GLY A 64 -5.12 -12.80 12.43
C GLY A 64 -5.11 -11.31 12.08
N LYS A 65 -4.97 -10.95 10.80
CA LYS A 65 -5.12 -9.57 10.30
C LYS A 65 -6.44 -9.43 9.53
N PRO A 66 -7.17 -8.30 9.65
CA PRO A 66 -8.36 -8.03 8.85
C PRO A 66 -8.11 -8.20 7.35
N ALA A 67 -9.02 -8.91 6.69
CA ALA A 67 -8.98 -9.12 5.24
C ALA A 67 -9.35 -7.82 4.51
N VAL A 68 -8.57 -7.39 3.52
CA VAL A 68 -8.82 -6.14 2.79
C VAL A 68 -9.75 -6.42 1.62
N VAL A 69 -10.75 -5.56 1.43
CA VAL A 69 -11.71 -5.64 0.32
C VAL A 69 -11.69 -4.40 -0.54
N GLN A 70 -12.30 -4.49 -1.72
CA GLN A 70 -12.49 -3.33 -2.58
C GLN A 70 -13.24 -2.20 -1.84
N GLY A 71 -12.68 -1.00 -1.90
CA GLY A 71 -13.17 0.19 -1.21
C GLY A 71 -12.54 0.45 0.17
N ASP A 72 -11.69 -0.45 0.68
CA ASP A 72 -10.88 -0.16 1.86
C ASP A 72 -9.81 0.90 1.60
N ARG A 73 -9.32 1.51 2.66
CA ARG A 73 -8.34 2.60 2.60
C ARG A 73 -6.94 2.14 2.96
N SER A 74 -5.97 2.79 2.33
CA SER A 74 -4.57 2.76 2.73
C SER A 74 -4.21 3.91 3.66
N ASP A 75 -3.04 3.84 4.30
CA ASP A 75 -2.59 4.80 5.30
C ASP A 75 -2.42 6.21 4.71
N CYS A 76 -2.13 6.31 3.41
CA CYS A 76 -2.01 7.59 2.73
C CYS A 76 -3.34 8.07 2.09
N GLY A 77 -4.46 7.43 2.43
CA GLY A 77 -5.80 7.84 1.98
C GLY A 77 -6.24 7.27 0.62
N GLY A 78 -5.39 6.47 -0.02
CA GLY A 78 -5.74 5.74 -1.24
C GLY A 78 -6.83 4.70 -0.98
N VAL A 79 -7.57 4.32 -2.02
CA VAL A 79 -8.68 3.37 -1.95
C VAL A 79 -8.37 2.16 -2.81
N VAL A 80 -8.63 0.96 -2.29
CA VAL A 80 -8.48 -0.27 -3.07
C VAL A 80 -9.55 -0.33 -4.15
N ALA A 81 -9.13 -0.27 -5.41
CA ALA A 81 -10.00 -0.24 -6.59
C ALA A 81 -10.19 -1.63 -7.22
N GLY A 82 -9.20 -2.52 -7.08
CA GLY A 82 -9.25 -3.91 -7.57
C GLY A 82 -9.78 -4.92 -6.55
N GLY A 83 -9.99 -6.15 -7.01
CA GLY A 83 -10.44 -7.28 -6.19
C GLY A 83 -10.61 -8.56 -7.01
N ALA A 84 -10.83 -9.67 -6.30
CA ALA A 84 -11.12 -10.98 -6.87
C ALA A 84 -12.49 -11.02 -7.56
N SER A 85 -12.61 -11.86 -8.59
CA SER A 85 -13.86 -11.98 -9.36
C SER A 85 -14.87 -12.92 -8.69
N ASN A 86 -14.37 -13.93 -7.97
CA ASN A 86 -15.19 -15.00 -7.41
C ASN A 86 -15.24 -15.03 -5.88
N VAL A 87 -14.41 -14.24 -5.20
CA VAL A 87 -14.32 -14.25 -3.74
C VAL A 87 -14.75 -12.90 -3.18
N PHE A 88 -15.78 -12.93 -2.34
CA PHE A 88 -16.40 -11.76 -1.75
C PHE A 88 -16.38 -11.87 -0.23
N ILE A 89 -16.03 -10.78 0.44
CA ILE A 89 -16.14 -10.63 1.89
C ILE A 89 -17.11 -9.49 2.16
N ASN A 90 -18.16 -9.76 2.94
CA ASN A 90 -19.24 -8.81 3.22
C ASN A 90 -19.86 -8.21 1.93
N GLY A 91 -19.97 -9.00 0.87
CA GLY A 91 -20.52 -8.56 -0.42
C GLY A 91 -19.58 -7.68 -1.26
N LYS A 92 -18.33 -7.48 -0.84
CA LYS A 92 -17.30 -6.74 -1.59
C LYS A 92 -16.21 -7.68 -2.10
N PRO A 93 -15.68 -7.47 -3.32
CA PRO A 93 -14.55 -8.26 -3.83
C PRO A 93 -13.36 -8.24 -2.86
N MET A 94 -12.78 -9.42 -2.60
CA MET A 94 -11.57 -9.56 -1.78
C MET A 94 -10.36 -9.00 -2.52
N ALA A 95 -9.57 -8.14 -1.87
CA ALA A 95 -8.34 -7.59 -2.46
C ALA A 95 -7.16 -8.57 -2.36
N ARG A 96 -6.24 -8.49 -3.31
CA ARG A 96 -5.10 -9.39 -3.47
C ARG A 96 -3.87 -8.64 -3.94
N SER A 97 -2.71 -9.27 -3.81
CA SER A 97 -1.49 -8.73 -4.40
C SER A 97 -1.67 -8.55 -5.92
N GLY A 98 -1.32 -7.36 -6.41
CA GLY A 98 -1.51 -6.94 -7.79
C GLY A 98 -2.80 -6.13 -8.05
N ASP A 99 -3.77 -6.12 -7.13
CA ASP A 99 -4.98 -5.31 -7.29
C ASP A 99 -4.66 -3.82 -7.21
N ALA A 100 -5.32 -3.03 -8.08
CA ALA A 100 -5.10 -1.60 -8.17
C ALA A 100 -5.60 -0.86 -6.93
N THR A 101 -4.86 0.18 -6.54
CA THR A 101 -5.17 1.15 -5.49
C THR A 101 -5.18 2.53 -6.10
N SER A 102 -6.10 3.39 -5.68
CA SER A 102 -6.20 4.76 -6.18
C SER A 102 -5.06 5.64 -5.66
N ASP A 103 -4.96 6.83 -6.24
CA ASP A 103 -4.06 7.86 -5.71
C ASP A 103 -4.38 8.20 -4.25
N CYS A 104 -3.32 8.56 -3.55
CA CYS A 104 -3.26 9.01 -2.18
C CYS A 104 -3.80 10.44 -2.11
N ARG A 105 -4.82 10.70 -1.29
CA ARG A 105 -5.48 12.00 -1.18
C ARG A 105 -5.71 12.41 0.26
#